data_AF-A0A1C4URY1-F1
#
_entry.id   AF-A0A1C4URY1-F1
#
_cell.length_a   1.000
_cell.length_b   1.000
_cell.length_c   1.000
_cell.angle_alpha   90.00
_cell.angle_beta   90.00
_cell.angle_gamma   90.00
#
_symmetry.space_group_name_H-M   'P 1'
#
loop_
_entity.id
_entity.type
_entity.pdbx_description
1 polymer ?
#
loop_
_entity_poly.entity_id
_entity_poly.type
_entity_poly.pdbx_seq_one_letter_code
_entity_poly.pdbx_strand_id
1 'polypeptide(L)'
;MQTRTFVAAGVVVALFAIVGGWGVRQLDGELRLPTAGRNCTVQADGTVKLDADQMANAATIAAIGMQRQMPEQAVVVALATAYQESGLRNLAHGDRDSLGLFQQRPSQGWGTPEQIRDQRYAANRFYKALKKVRGWERMEVTDAAQAVQRSAYPTAYQKWADESQVLARALLGEATGAVACTVGRTPVMRGQAAAAELTRGLTLDWGLPDAGAVAELTDVTVPATDARDGWRYAHWLVSHAPDHGVKRVRFGGLEWSADNGRWAKVSDGRPTEARVLAEVFADNA
;
A
#
# COMPACT_ATOMS: atom_id res chain seq x y z
N MET A 1 59.47 -27.40 25.10
CA MET A 1 58.66 -27.16 23.87
C MET A 1 57.29 -27.77 24.07
N GLN A 2 56.31 -27.00 24.57
CA GLN A 2 54.89 -27.39 24.65
C GLN A 2 54.16 -26.24 25.35
N THR A 3 53.38 -25.43 24.62
CA THR A 3 52.24 -24.59 25.10
C THR A 3 51.90 -23.47 24.10
N ARG A 4 51.50 -23.79 22.85
CA ARG A 4 50.87 -22.77 21.97
C ARG A 4 49.70 -23.23 21.11
N THR A 5 49.36 -24.53 21.09
CA THR A 5 48.37 -25.04 20.12
C THR A 5 46.94 -25.19 20.66
N PHE A 6 46.70 -25.09 21.97
CA PHE A 6 45.37 -25.37 22.55
C PHE A 6 44.46 -24.13 22.76
N VAL A 7 44.98 -22.91 22.63
CA VAL A 7 44.16 -21.69 22.84
C VAL A 7 43.41 -21.28 21.56
N ALA A 8 43.96 -21.58 20.37
CA ALA A 8 43.33 -21.19 19.11
C ALA A 8 42.08 -22.03 18.76
N ALA A 9 42.04 -23.31 19.15
CA ALA A 9 40.91 -24.19 18.83
C ALA A 9 39.65 -23.89 19.67
N GLY A 10 39.82 -23.47 20.93
CA GLY A 10 38.69 -23.14 21.82
C GLY A 10 37.94 -21.86 21.42
N VAL A 11 38.66 -20.86 20.87
CA VAL A 11 38.05 -19.58 20.44
C VAL A 11 37.23 -19.75 19.16
N VAL A 12 37.66 -20.63 18.24
CA VAL A 12 36.92 -20.89 16.99
C VAL A 12 35.61 -21.64 17.26
N VAL A 13 35.62 -22.63 18.16
CA VAL A 13 34.40 -23.38 18.51
C VAL A 13 33.40 -22.51 19.29
N ALA A 14 33.87 -21.62 20.17
CA ALA A 14 33.00 -20.68 20.88
C ALA A 14 32.37 -19.63 19.94
N LEU A 15 33.11 -19.15 18.93
CA LEU A 15 32.57 -18.24 17.92
C LEU A 15 31.52 -18.92 17.02
N PHE A 16 31.71 -20.18 16.63
CA PHE A 16 30.68 -20.92 15.89
C PHE A 16 29.45 -21.27 16.74
N ALA A 17 29.59 -21.51 18.05
CA ALA A 17 28.46 -21.72 18.94
C ALA A 17 27.66 -20.43 19.20
N ILE A 18 28.31 -19.27 19.26
CA ILE A 18 27.65 -17.97 19.40
C ILE A 18 26.98 -17.55 18.09
N VAL A 19 27.64 -17.73 16.93
CA VAL A 19 27.07 -17.43 15.60
C VAL A 19 25.96 -18.44 15.22
N GLY A 20 26.14 -19.72 15.53
CA GLY A 20 25.11 -20.75 15.33
C GLY A 20 23.93 -20.61 16.28
N GLY A 21 24.17 -20.23 17.55
CA GLY A 21 23.11 -19.94 18.53
C GLY A 21 22.33 -18.67 18.23
N TRP A 22 22.96 -17.65 17.63
CA TRP A 22 22.27 -16.45 17.14
C TRP A 22 21.51 -16.71 15.83
N GLY A 23 22.06 -17.54 14.92
CA GLY A 23 21.41 -17.91 13.67
C GLY A 23 20.15 -18.76 13.85
N VAL A 24 20.10 -19.60 14.89
CA VAL A 24 18.93 -20.47 15.16
C VAL A 24 17.84 -19.76 15.99
N ARG A 25 18.17 -18.70 16.75
CA ARG A 25 17.17 -17.91 17.51
C ARG A 25 16.47 -16.82 16.69
N GLN A 26 16.88 -16.59 15.44
CA GLN A 26 16.15 -15.74 14.48
C GLN A 26 15.13 -16.52 13.63
N LEU A 27 14.91 -17.80 13.93
CA LEU A 27 13.92 -18.66 13.28
C LEU A 27 12.67 -18.90 14.13
N ASP A 28 12.34 -17.97 15.03
CA ASP A 28 11.01 -17.83 15.65
C ASP A 28 10.13 -16.79 14.92
N GLY A 29 10.45 -16.50 13.66
CA GLY A 29 9.52 -15.86 12.74
C GLY A 29 8.71 -16.95 12.05
N GLU A 30 7.38 -16.92 12.20
CA GLU A 30 6.43 -17.75 11.46
C GLU A 30 6.96 -18.11 10.07
N LEU A 31 7.06 -19.41 9.75
CA LEU A 31 7.35 -19.88 8.41
C LEU A 31 6.18 -19.46 7.49
N ARG A 32 6.18 -18.20 7.03
CA ARG A 32 5.31 -17.74 5.95
C ARG A 32 5.86 -18.34 4.69
N LEU A 33 5.36 -19.54 4.37
CA LEU A 33 5.49 -20.14 3.04
C LEU A 33 5.18 -19.05 2.00
N PRO A 34 5.95 -18.92 0.90
CA PRO A 34 5.63 -17.96 -0.14
C PRO A 34 4.20 -18.22 -0.58
N THR A 35 3.30 -17.31 -0.25
CA THR A 35 1.92 -17.33 -0.69
C THR A 35 1.95 -17.14 -2.20
N ALA A 36 1.96 -18.25 -2.93
CA ALA A 36 1.62 -18.22 -4.34
C ALA A 36 0.20 -17.62 -4.45
N GLY A 37 0.08 -16.33 -4.74
CA GLY A 37 -1.17 -15.78 -5.27
C GLY A 37 -1.62 -14.36 -4.90
N ARG A 38 -0.90 -13.56 -4.11
CA ARG A 38 -1.36 -12.19 -3.74
C ARG A 38 -0.33 -11.09 -4.00
N ASN A 39 -0.01 -10.87 -5.27
CA ASN A 39 0.92 -9.83 -5.70
C ASN A 39 0.23 -8.82 -6.61
N CYS A 40 0.70 -7.59 -6.58
CA CYS A 40 0.29 -6.52 -7.45
C CYS A 40 1.48 -6.05 -8.29
N THR A 41 1.23 -5.76 -9.56
CA THR A 41 2.17 -5.11 -10.46
C THR A 41 1.56 -3.79 -10.89
N VAL A 42 2.35 -2.73 -10.75
CA VAL A 42 2.03 -1.38 -11.21
C VAL A 42 2.88 -1.07 -12.43
N GLN A 43 2.24 -0.68 -13.52
CA GLN A 43 2.87 -0.35 -14.81
C GLN A 43 2.44 1.04 -15.27
N ALA A 44 3.33 2.02 -15.14
CA ALA A 44 3.14 3.37 -15.66
C ALA A 44 4.34 3.75 -16.55
N ASP A 45 5.19 4.68 -16.11
CA ASP A 45 6.50 5.00 -16.69
C ASP A 45 7.65 4.11 -16.16
N GLY A 46 7.29 3.15 -15.31
CA GLY A 46 8.15 2.08 -14.82
C GLY A 46 7.32 0.92 -14.28
N THR A 47 8.00 -0.09 -13.72
CA THR A 47 7.36 -1.26 -13.11
C THR A 47 7.66 -1.32 -11.62
N VAL A 48 6.61 -1.39 -10.80
CA VAL A 48 6.73 -1.66 -9.35
C VAL A 48 5.97 -2.94 -9.02
N LYS A 49 6.57 -3.82 -8.22
CA LYS A 49 5.92 -5.04 -7.72
C LYS A 49 5.77 -4.95 -6.21
N LEU A 50 4.55 -5.19 -5.75
CA LEU A 50 4.15 -5.13 -4.35
C LEU A 50 3.40 -6.41 -3.99
N ASP A 51 3.42 -6.81 -2.74
CA ASP A 51 2.36 -7.71 -2.26
C ASP A 51 1.04 -6.94 -2.06
N ALA A 52 -0.03 -7.68 -1.75
CA ALA A 52 -1.35 -7.10 -1.54
C ALA A 52 -1.40 -6.05 -0.43
N ASP A 53 -0.74 -6.29 0.72
CA ASP A 53 -0.76 -5.37 1.86
C ASP A 53 -0.07 -4.06 1.49
N GLN A 54 1.09 -4.14 0.84
CA GLN A 54 1.84 -2.98 0.40
C GLN A 54 1.04 -2.15 -0.63
N MET A 55 0.38 -2.82 -1.57
CA MET A 55 -0.43 -2.14 -2.60
C MET A 55 -1.65 -1.44 -1.99
N ALA A 56 -2.38 -2.10 -1.08
CA ALA A 56 -3.53 -1.51 -0.40
C ALA A 56 -3.12 -0.27 0.42
N ASN A 57 -2.02 -0.37 1.19
CA ASN A 57 -1.48 0.75 1.96
C ASN A 57 -1.07 1.92 1.05
N ALA A 58 -0.38 1.66 -0.06
CA ALA A 58 0.01 2.68 -1.03
C ALA A 58 -1.21 3.37 -1.66
N ALA A 59 -2.25 2.61 -2.03
CA ALA A 59 -3.50 3.13 -2.55
C ALA A 59 -4.21 4.04 -1.54
N THR A 60 -4.26 3.65 -0.25
CA THR A 60 -4.81 4.50 0.81
C THR A 60 -3.99 5.79 1.01
N ILE A 61 -2.65 5.72 0.99
CA ILE A 61 -1.80 6.93 1.09
C ILE A 61 -2.10 7.92 -0.05
N ALA A 62 -2.22 7.43 -1.28
CA ALA A 62 -2.52 8.25 -2.45
C ALA A 62 -3.94 8.85 -2.37
N ALA A 63 -4.93 8.04 -2.01
CA ALA A 63 -6.32 8.47 -1.86
C ALA A 63 -6.47 9.59 -0.82
N ILE A 64 -5.89 9.41 0.38
CA ILE A 64 -5.90 10.42 1.44
C ILE A 64 -5.16 11.69 1.00
N GLY A 65 -4.09 11.56 0.20
CA GLY A 65 -3.41 12.72 -0.40
C GLY A 65 -4.37 13.56 -1.25
N MET A 66 -5.12 12.90 -2.14
CA MET A 66 -6.08 13.57 -3.00
C MET A 66 -7.29 14.14 -2.25
N GLN A 67 -7.83 13.39 -1.27
CA GLN A 67 -8.89 13.86 -0.39
C GLN A 67 -8.49 15.16 0.34
N ARG A 68 -7.19 15.32 0.65
CA ARG A 68 -6.61 16.51 1.28
C ARG A 68 -6.16 17.60 0.29
N GLN A 69 -6.49 17.43 -0.99
CA GLN A 69 -6.09 18.29 -2.11
C GLN A 69 -4.57 18.50 -2.15
N MET A 70 -3.81 17.44 -1.87
CA MET A 70 -2.36 17.48 -2.01
C MET A 70 -1.99 17.34 -3.50
N PRO A 71 -0.94 18.04 -3.98
CA PRO A 71 -0.41 17.79 -5.32
C PRO A 71 0.34 16.45 -5.36
N GLU A 72 0.58 15.94 -6.57
CA GLU A 72 1.27 14.66 -6.81
C GLU A 72 2.60 14.53 -6.06
N GLN A 73 3.41 15.59 -6.01
CA GLN A 73 4.68 15.59 -5.27
C GLN A 73 4.50 15.19 -3.79
N ALA A 74 3.39 15.54 -3.15
CA ALA A 74 3.14 15.13 -1.77
C ALA A 74 2.95 13.62 -1.66
N VAL A 75 2.23 13.05 -2.62
CA VAL A 75 1.93 11.61 -2.66
C VAL A 75 3.23 10.85 -2.91
N VAL A 76 4.09 11.33 -3.81
CA VAL A 76 5.44 10.78 -4.02
C VAL A 76 6.24 10.81 -2.72
N VAL A 77 6.29 11.96 -2.03
CA VAL A 77 7.01 12.11 -0.75
C VAL A 77 6.45 11.17 0.32
N ALA A 78 5.12 11.04 0.43
CA ALA A 78 4.49 10.17 1.40
C ALA A 78 4.74 8.68 1.12
N LEU A 79 4.63 8.26 -0.15
CA LEU A 79 4.93 6.89 -0.57
C LEU A 79 6.40 6.53 -0.32
N ALA A 80 7.34 7.42 -0.69
CA ALA A 80 8.77 7.20 -0.46
C ALA A 80 9.10 7.15 1.03
N THR A 81 8.43 7.98 1.84
CA THR A 81 8.56 7.94 3.29
C THR A 81 8.06 6.60 3.82
N ALA A 82 6.83 6.19 3.52
CA ALA A 82 6.28 4.93 4.02
C ALA A 82 7.08 3.69 3.51
N TYR A 83 7.64 3.74 2.31
CA TYR A 83 8.59 2.74 1.83
C TYR A 83 9.82 2.64 2.72
N GLN A 84 10.46 3.77 3.02
CA GLN A 84 11.67 3.78 3.81
C GLN A 84 11.43 3.39 5.27
N GLU A 85 10.30 3.80 5.84
CA GLU A 85 9.98 3.57 7.25
C GLU A 85 9.50 2.14 7.51
N SER A 86 8.68 1.58 6.62
CA SER A 86 8.01 0.30 6.88
C SER A 86 7.95 -0.65 5.69
N GLY A 87 8.52 -0.26 4.54
CA GLY A 87 8.32 -0.99 3.29
C GLY A 87 6.86 -0.96 2.85
N LEU A 88 6.13 0.13 3.11
CA LEU A 88 4.67 0.26 2.89
C LEU A 88 3.82 -0.71 3.73
N ARG A 89 4.25 -1.08 4.92
CA ARG A 89 3.50 -1.99 5.81
C ARG A 89 3.00 -1.26 7.05
N ASN A 90 1.78 -1.55 7.45
CA ASN A 90 1.23 -1.00 8.68
C ASN A 90 1.69 -1.82 9.90
N LEU A 91 2.92 -1.59 10.36
CA LEU A 91 3.58 -2.41 11.37
C LEU A 91 3.02 -2.18 12.78
N ALA A 92 2.85 -3.28 13.54
CA ALA A 92 2.43 -3.21 14.94
C ALA A 92 3.57 -2.88 15.92
N HIS A 93 4.81 -2.76 15.42
CA HIS A 93 6.05 -2.53 16.16
C HIS A 93 7.07 -1.74 15.33
N GLY A 94 8.20 -1.38 15.95
CA GLY A 94 9.26 -0.56 15.37
C GLY A 94 10.36 -0.26 16.37
N ASP A 95 11.29 0.64 16.05
CA ASP A 95 12.26 1.16 17.02
C ASP A 95 11.53 1.94 18.13
N ARG A 96 11.86 1.65 19.40
CA ARG A 96 11.20 2.23 20.59
C ARG A 96 9.68 2.01 20.56
N ASP A 97 8.90 3.08 20.47
CA ASP A 97 7.44 3.08 20.38
C ASP A 97 6.94 3.45 18.97
N SER A 98 7.77 3.29 17.93
CA SER A 98 7.39 3.56 16.54
C SER A 98 6.38 2.54 16.03
N LEU A 99 5.35 3.02 15.31
CA LEU A 99 4.24 2.22 14.83
C LEU A 99 3.79 2.65 13.43
N GLY A 100 3.14 1.71 12.73
CA GLY A 100 2.39 1.95 11.51
C GLY A 100 3.25 2.29 10.29
N LEU A 101 2.58 2.81 9.26
CA LEU A 101 3.13 3.06 7.92
C LEU A 101 4.37 3.95 7.90
N PHE A 102 4.36 4.99 8.72
CA PHE A 102 5.40 6.02 8.75
C PHE A 102 6.31 5.89 9.99
N GLN A 103 6.24 4.77 10.71
CA GLN A 103 6.99 4.56 11.97
C GLN A 103 6.87 5.75 12.92
N GLN A 104 5.66 6.28 13.05
CA GLN A 104 5.36 7.44 13.89
C GLN A 104 5.34 7.03 15.37
N ARG A 105 5.74 7.96 16.25
CA ARG A 105 5.90 7.68 17.67
C ARG A 105 4.85 8.41 18.53
N PRO A 106 4.04 7.69 19.33
CA PRO A 106 3.17 8.30 20.33
C PRO A 106 3.93 9.26 21.25
N SER A 107 5.12 8.88 21.73
CA SER A 107 5.93 9.70 22.63
C SER A 107 6.40 11.03 22.01
N GLN A 108 6.31 11.18 20.69
CA GLN A 108 6.66 12.41 19.96
C GLN A 108 5.43 13.22 19.53
N GLY A 109 4.23 12.85 20.01
CA GLY A 109 2.99 13.58 19.77
C GLY A 109 2.33 13.29 18.41
N TRP A 110 2.70 12.21 17.74
CA TRP A 110 2.08 11.82 16.47
C TRP A 110 0.65 11.31 16.61
N GLY A 111 0.26 10.80 17.77
CA GLY A 111 -1.08 10.25 18.06
C GLY A 111 -1.01 9.18 19.16
N THR A 112 -2.14 8.56 19.51
CA THR A 112 -2.13 7.35 20.33
C THR A 112 -1.67 6.14 19.52
N PRO A 113 -1.25 5.02 20.15
CA PRO A 113 -0.90 3.79 19.43
C PRO A 113 -2.01 3.30 18.48
N GLU A 114 -3.27 3.39 18.90
CA GLU A 114 -4.44 2.99 18.12
C GLU A 114 -4.62 3.90 16.90
N GLN A 115 -4.45 5.20 17.10
CA GLN A 115 -4.52 6.17 16.01
C GLN A 115 -3.40 5.96 14.99
N ILE A 116 -2.16 5.76 15.43
CA ILE A 116 -1.02 5.61 14.51
C ILE A 116 -1.10 4.30 13.71
N ARG A 117 -1.71 3.26 14.28
CA ARG A 117 -2.01 2.00 13.57
C ARG A 117 -3.19 2.12 12.60
N ASP A 118 -3.95 3.20 12.63
CA ASP A 118 -4.89 3.50 11.55
C ASP A 118 -4.13 4.18 10.40
N GLN A 119 -4.05 3.48 9.26
CA GLN A 119 -3.36 3.95 8.06
C GLN A 119 -3.86 5.32 7.56
N ARG A 120 -5.16 5.60 7.66
CA ARG A 120 -5.77 6.86 7.20
C ARG A 120 -5.40 7.98 8.16
N TYR A 121 -5.42 7.72 9.46
CA TYR A 121 -4.96 8.69 10.46
C TYR A 121 -3.48 9.01 10.25
N ALA A 122 -2.62 7.99 10.14
CA ALA A 122 -1.18 8.17 9.96
C ALA A 122 -0.86 8.98 8.70
N ALA A 123 -1.51 8.68 7.57
CA ALA A 123 -1.38 9.45 6.33
C ALA A 123 -1.88 10.90 6.49
N ASN A 124 -3.05 11.11 7.11
CA ASN A 124 -3.57 12.45 7.40
C ASN A 124 -2.60 13.27 8.27
N ARG A 125 -2.01 12.65 9.30
CA ARG A 125 -1.00 13.28 10.17
C ARG A 125 0.27 13.61 9.41
N PHE A 126 0.75 12.71 8.55
CA PHE A 126 1.92 12.94 7.71
C PHE A 126 1.71 14.16 6.80
N TYR A 127 0.62 14.19 6.01
CA TYR A 127 0.34 15.32 5.13
C TYR A 127 0.12 16.63 5.90
N LYS A 128 -0.48 16.58 7.10
CA LYS A 128 -0.61 17.76 7.98
C LYS A 128 0.76 18.28 8.44
N ALA A 129 1.74 17.41 8.66
CA ALA A 129 3.10 17.80 9.00
C ALA A 129 3.84 18.33 7.76
N LEU A 130 3.73 17.67 6.61
CA LEU A 130 4.34 18.09 5.35
C LEU A 130 3.92 19.51 4.94
N LYS A 131 2.62 19.84 5.03
CA LYS A 131 2.11 21.21 4.75
C LYS A 131 2.75 22.31 5.61
N LYS A 132 3.40 21.97 6.74
CA LYS A 132 4.09 22.94 7.60
C LYS A 132 5.55 23.15 7.21
N VAL A 133 6.12 22.30 6.37
CA VAL A 133 7.49 22.43 5.88
C VAL A 133 7.50 23.51 4.80
N ARG A 134 8.27 24.58 4.95
CA ARG A 134 8.27 25.66 3.95
C ARG A 134 8.99 25.23 2.67
N GLY A 135 8.30 25.32 1.53
CA GLY A 135 8.88 25.07 0.20
C GLY A 135 9.05 23.60 -0.15
N TRP A 136 8.40 22.70 0.59
CA TRP A 136 8.46 21.25 0.37
C TRP A 136 8.06 20.83 -1.05
N GLU A 137 7.22 21.61 -1.72
CA GLU A 137 6.73 21.34 -3.07
C GLU A 137 7.86 21.29 -4.12
N ARG A 138 8.99 21.94 -3.85
CA ARG A 138 10.15 22.03 -4.75
C ARG A 138 11.40 21.34 -4.18
N MET A 139 11.26 20.69 -3.03
CA MET A 139 12.34 19.92 -2.43
C MET A 139 12.50 18.59 -3.14
N GLU A 140 13.74 18.07 -3.12
CA GLU A 140 13.97 16.67 -3.38
C GLU A 140 13.12 15.82 -2.43
N VAL A 141 12.71 14.63 -2.88
CA VAL A 141 11.86 13.72 -2.11
C VAL A 141 12.46 13.46 -0.72
N THR A 142 13.78 13.25 -0.67
CA THR A 142 14.47 13.00 0.60
C THR A 142 14.48 14.19 1.54
N ASP A 143 14.61 15.41 1.02
CA ASP A 143 14.65 16.62 1.83
C ASP A 143 13.27 16.90 2.45
N ALA A 144 12.21 16.75 1.65
CA ALA A 144 10.84 16.89 2.13
C ALA A 144 10.49 15.82 3.18
N ALA A 145 10.81 14.55 2.90
CA ALA A 145 10.58 13.44 3.83
C ALA A 145 11.36 13.63 5.14
N GLN A 146 12.64 13.97 5.04
CA GLN A 146 13.50 14.20 6.20
C GLN A 146 13.06 15.42 7.02
N ALA A 147 12.56 16.49 6.39
CA ALA A 147 12.03 17.64 7.11
C ALA A 147 10.80 17.29 7.98
N VAL A 148 10.01 16.30 7.55
CA VAL A 148 8.87 15.77 8.31
C VAL A 148 9.32 14.78 9.39
N GLN A 149 10.09 13.76 9.01
CA GLN A 149 10.42 12.62 9.88
C GLN A 149 11.58 12.88 10.84
N ARG A 150 12.54 13.73 10.44
CA ARG A 150 13.76 14.04 11.19
C ARG A 150 14.54 12.77 11.61
N SER A 151 14.75 11.87 10.66
CA SER A 151 15.46 10.61 10.89
C SER A 151 16.98 10.80 11.06
N ALA A 152 17.69 9.75 11.47
CA ALA A 152 19.16 9.73 11.50
C ALA A 152 19.81 9.56 10.11
N TYR A 153 19.03 9.29 9.06
CA TYR A 153 19.53 8.94 7.72
C TYR A 153 18.90 9.85 6.65
N PRO A 154 19.38 11.10 6.51
CA PRO A 154 18.69 12.14 5.75
C PRO A 154 18.53 11.85 4.25
N THR A 155 19.36 10.97 3.67
CA THR A 155 19.35 10.62 2.24
C THR A 155 18.65 9.30 1.93
N ALA A 156 18.20 8.56 2.96
CA ALA A 156 17.71 7.18 2.79
C ALA A 156 16.39 7.09 2.01
N TYR A 157 15.64 8.19 1.88
CA TYR A 157 14.36 8.23 1.18
C TYR A 157 14.52 8.33 -0.34
N GLN A 158 15.61 8.95 -0.83
CA GLN A 158 15.77 9.23 -2.27
C GLN A 158 15.77 7.97 -3.13
N LYS A 159 16.27 6.84 -2.60
CA LYS A 159 16.29 5.56 -3.31
C LYS A 159 14.91 5.01 -3.65
N TRP A 160 13.84 5.55 -3.05
CA TRP A 160 12.44 5.17 -3.30
C TRP A 160 11.68 6.21 -4.11
N ALA A 161 12.34 7.29 -4.57
CA ALA A 161 11.68 8.37 -5.28
C ALA A 161 11.08 7.87 -6.61
N ASP A 162 11.84 7.11 -7.39
CA ASP A 162 11.42 6.61 -8.70
C ASP A 162 10.23 5.65 -8.59
N GLU A 163 10.30 4.64 -7.71
CA GLU A 163 9.18 3.72 -7.48
C GLU A 163 7.94 4.45 -6.96
N SER A 164 8.13 5.46 -6.10
CA SER A 164 7.02 6.26 -5.57
C SER A 164 6.38 7.14 -6.62
N GLN A 165 7.14 7.60 -7.61
CA GLN A 165 6.62 8.33 -8.77
C GLN A 165 5.79 7.40 -9.67
N VAL A 166 6.27 6.20 -9.98
CA VAL A 166 5.51 5.19 -10.73
C VAL A 166 4.18 4.88 -10.03
N LEU A 167 4.23 4.65 -8.71
CA LEU A 167 3.04 4.40 -7.90
C LEU A 167 2.07 5.60 -7.92
N ALA A 168 2.56 6.82 -7.72
CA ALA A 168 1.74 8.02 -7.72
C ALA A 168 1.03 8.21 -9.07
N ARG A 169 1.75 8.11 -10.20
CA ARG A 169 1.14 8.24 -11.52
C ARG A 169 0.01 7.25 -11.74
N ALA A 170 0.22 5.97 -11.41
CA ALA A 170 -0.82 4.97 -11.50
C ALA A 170 -2.01 5.27 -10.57
N LEU A 171 -1.74 5.47 -9.28
CA LEU A 171 -2.78 5.64 -8.25
C LEU A 171 -3.55 6.96 -8.37
N LEU A 172 -2.98 7.98 -9.03
CA LEU A 172 -3.64 9.25 -9.30
C LEU A 172 -4.38 9.29 -10.65
N GLY A 173 -4.39 8.17 -11.37
CA GLY A 173 -5.16 7.97 -12.60
C GLY A 173 -4.48 8.47 -13.87
N GLU A 174 -3.17 8.73 -13.85
CA GLU A 174 -2.41 9.24 -15.00
C GLU A 174 -2.04 8.15 -16.02
N ALA A 175 -2.24 6.88 -15.68
CA ALA A 175 -1.94 5.75 -16.55
C ALA A 175 -3.11 4.76 -16.58
N THR A 176 -3.64 4.44 -17.76
CA THR A 176 -4.79 3.54 -17.94
C THR A 176 -4.45 2.08 -17.59
N GLY A 177 -5.26 1.43 -16.73
CA GLY A 177 -5.11 0.01 -16.41
C GLY A 177 -3.78 -0.35 -15.75
N ALA A 178 -3.15 0.62 -15.08
CA ALA A 178 -1.79 0.52 -14.60
C ALA A 178 -1.62 -0.43 -13.40
N VAL A 179 -2.66 -0.61 -12.59
CA VAL A 179 -2.60 -1.47 -11.39
C VAL A 179 -3.27 -2.81 -11.66
N ALA A 180 -2.53 -3.90 -11.52
CA ALA A 180 -3.01 -5.26 -11.72
C ALA A 180 -2.60 -6.15 -10.54
N CYS A 181 -3.58 -6.68 -9.80
CA CYS A 181 -3.37 -7.57 -8.66
C CYS A 181 -3.81 -8.99 -8.96
N THR A 182 -3.14 -9.98 -8.38
CA THR A 182 -3.63 -11.37 -8.32
C THR A 182 -4.37 -11.57 -7.00
N VAL A 183 -5.51 -12.24 -7.05
CA VAL A 183 -6.29 -12.61 -5.86
C VAL A 183 -6.10 -14.09 -5.59
N GLY A 184 -6.06 -14.48 -4.31
CA GLY A 184 -6.00 -15.88 -3.92
C GLY A 184 -7.26 -16.64 -4.36
N ARG A 185 -7.16 -17.97 -4.48
CA ARG A 185 -8.29 -18.84 -4.89
C ARG A 185 -9.50 -18.75 -3.96
N THR A 186 -9.26 -18.40 -2.70
CA THR A 186 -10.30 -18.20 -1.69
C THR A 186 -10.33 -16.71 -1.33
N PRO A 187 -11.39 -15.97 -1.67
CA PRO A 187 -11.51 -14.57 -1.31
C PRO A 187 -11.72 -14.44 0.20
N VAL A 188 -11.10 -13.41 0.79
CA VAL A 188 -11.15 -13.11 2.23
C VAL A 188 -12.55 -12.62 2.66
N MET A 189 -13.24 -11.88 1.78
CA MET A 189 -14.60 -11.41 1.98
C MET A 189 -15.49 -11.78 0.79
N ARG A 190 -16.81 -11.84 1.02
CA ARG A 190 -17.84 -12.15 0.01
C ARG A 190 -19.12 -11.37 0.25
N GLY A 191 -19.99 -11.41 -0.74
CA GLY A 191 -21.38 -10.98 -0.67
C GLY A 191 -21.54 -9.52 -0.27
N GLN A 192 -22.64 -9.25 0.44
CA GLN A 192 -23.00 -7.90 0.87
C GLN A 192 -21.96 -7.28 1.82
N ALA A 193 -21.33 -8.09 2.67
CA ALA A 193 -20.31 -7.60 3.61
C ALA A 193 -19.07 -7.07 2.87
N ALA A 194 -18.63 -7.76 1.82
CA ALA A 194 -17.54 -7.29 0.95
C ALA A 194 -17.89 -5.95 0.28
N ALA A 195 -19.07 -5.86 -0.34
CA ALA A 195 -19.55 -4.64 -0.99
C ALA A 195 -19.67 -3.46 -0.02
N ALA A 196 -20.15 -3.71 1.20
CA ALA A 196 -20.27 -2.70 2.25
C ALA A 196 -18.90 -2.18 2.72
N GLU A 197 -17.92 -3.06 2.95
CA GLU A 197 -16.58 -2.62 3.36
C GLU A 197 -15.83 -1.86 2.25
N LEU A 198 -16.00 -2.25 0.98
CA LEU A 198 -15.47 -1.47 -0.14
C LEU A 198 -16.09 -0.08 -0.22
N THR A 199 -17.41 0.00 -0.08
CA THR A 199 -18.14 1.27 -0.07
C THR A 199 -17.68 2.18 1.08
N ARG A 200 -17.54 1.60 2.29
CA ARG A 200 -16.99 2.29 3.45
C ARG A 200 -15.55 2.75 3.21
N GLY A 201 -14.72 1.92 2.58
CA GLY A 201 -13.35 2.26 2.21
C GLY A 201 -13.28 3.43 1.24
N LEU A 202 -14.11 3.44 0.19
CA LEU A 202 -14.22 4.56 -0.75
C LEU A 202 -14.64 5.86 -0.05
N THR A 203 -15.59 5.76 0.89
CA THR A 203 -16.03 6.92 1.69
C THR A 203 -14.88 7.47 2.54
N LEU A 204 -14.13 6.59 3.23
CA LEU A 204 -13.07 7.00 4.15
C LEU A 204 -11.80 7.49 3.42
N ASP A 205 -11.41 6.84 2.32
CA ASP A 205 -10.18 7.12 1.59
C ASP A 205 -10.33 8.29 0.62
N TRP A 206 -11.48 8.39 -0.06
CA TRP A 206 -11.73 9.39 -1.10
C TRP A 206 -12.74 10.46 -0.72
N GLY A 207 -13.51 10.27 0.36
CA GLY A 207 -14.59 11.19 0.71
C GLY A 207 -15.79 11.09 -0.23
N LEU A 208 -16.07 9.90 -0.77
CA LEU A 208 -17.18 9.64 -1.69
C LEU A 208 -18.35 8.95 -0.97
N PRO A 209 -19.26 9.71 -0.31
CA PRO A 209 -20.43 9.13 0.37
C PRO A 209 -21.45 8.54 -0.62
N ASP A 210 -21.45 9.02 -1.86
CA ASP A 210 -22.37 8.59 -2.92
C ASP A 210 -21.86 7.37 -3.71
N ALA A 211 -20.69 6.81 -3.33
CA ALA A 211 -20.32 5.49 -3.79
C ALA A 211 -21.37 4.51 -3.24
N GLY A 212 -22.23 3.99 -4.11
CA GLY A 212 -23.37 3.17 -3.71
C GLY A 212 -23.14 1.70 -4.04
N ALA A 213 -23.29 0.83 -3.04
CA ALA A 213 -23.71 -0.54 -3.30
C ALA A 213 -25.17 -0.46 -3.78
N VAL A 214 -25.46 -1.01 -4.96
CA VAL A 214 -26.85 -1.09 -5.42
C VAL A 214 -27.55 -2.08 -4.50
N ALA A 215 -28.62 -1.65 -3.83
CA ALA A 215 -29.35 -2.47 -2.86
C ALA A 215 -29.63 -3.86 -3.46
N GLU A 216 -29.14 -4.89 -2.75
CA GLU A 216 -29.19 -6.34 -3.03
C GLU A 216 -28.05 -7.00 -3.81
N LEU A 217 -27.07 -6.28 -4.36
CA LEU A 217 -26.14 -6.89 -5.32
C LEU A 217 -24.67 -6.80 -4.86
N THR A 218 -23.90 -7.80 -5.27
CA THR A 218 -22.43 -7.89 -5.20
C THR A 218 -21.71 -6.73 -5.89
N ASP A 219 -22.43 -5.72 -6.39
CA ASP A 219 -21.94 -4.69 -7.27
C ASP A 219 -21.78 -3.35 -6.53
N VAL A 220 -20.62 -2.74 -6.73
CA VAL A 220 -20.26 -1.41 -6.23
C VAL A 220 -20.12 -0.48 -7.43
N THR A 221 -20.86 0.64 -7.44
CA THR A 221 -20.74 1.66 -8.49
C THR A 221 -20.13 2.94 -7.92
N VAL A 222 -19.10 3.46 -8.59
CA VAL A 222 -18.44 4.71 -8.21
C VAL A 222 -18.61 5.74 -9.33
N PRO A 223 -19.28 6.88 -9.11
CA PRO A 223 -19.36 7.93 -10.11
C PRO A 223 -17.97 8.53 -10.37
N ALA A 224 -17.67 8.80 -11.65
CA ALA A 224 -16.43 9.44 -12.06
C ALA A 224 -16.74 10.78 -12.74
N THR A 225 -16.05 11.85 -12.34
CA THR A 225 -16.24 13.17 -12.95
C THR A 225 -15.55 13.28 -14.31
N ASP A 226 -14.40 12.60 -14.44
CA ASP A 226 -13.63 12.47 -15.67
C ASP A 226 -12.91 11.11 -15.73
N ALA A 227 -12.17 10.88 -16.80
CA ALA A 227 -11.43 9.63 -17.02
C ALA A 227 -10.33 9.39 -15.96
N ARG A 228 -9.70 10.45 -15.46
CA ARG A 228 -8.61 10.35 -14.47
C ARG A 228 -9.16 9.93 -13.11
N ASP A 229 -10.29 10.50 -12.71
CA ASP A 229 -11.04 10.10 -11.52
C ASP A 229 -11.50 8.64 -11.61
N GLY A 230 -12.02 8.22 -12.76
CA GLY A 230 -12.39 6.81 -12.91
C GLY A 230 -11.19 5.86 -12.83
N TRP A 231 -10.04 6.21 -13.39
CA TRP A 231 -8.84 5.37 -13.29
C TRP A 231 -8.29 5.26 -11.86
N ARG A 232 -8.26 6.35 -11.08
CA ARG A 232 -7.82 6.25 -9.67
C ARG A 232 -8.76 5.38 -8.83
N TYR A 233 -10.08 5.46 -9.03
CA TYR A 233 -11.03 4.63 -8.29
C TYR A 233 -10.93 3.17 -8.72
N ALA A 234 -10.79 2.91 -10.02
CA ALA A 234 -10.56 1.56 -10.55
C ALA A 234 -9.28 0.94 -9.99
N HIS A 235 -8.17 1.67 -9.95
CA HIS A 235 -6.92 1.18 -9.37
C HIS A 235 -7.02 0.97 -7.86
N TRP A 236 -7.71 1.85 -7.13
CA TRP A 236 -7.94 1.69 -5.70
C TRP A 236 -8.74 0.40 -5.42
N LEU A 237 -9.80 0.13 -6.20
CA LEU A 237 -10.60 -1.10 -6.10
C LEU A 237 -9.76 -2.35 -6.39
N VAL A 238 -8.93 -2.34 -7.42
CA VAL A 238 -8.01 -3.46 -7.72
C VAL A 238 -6.97 -3.66 -6.61
N SER A 239 -6.46 -2.56 -6.03
CA SER A 239 -5.48 -2.61 -4.92
C SER A 239 -6.06 -3.27 -3.66
N HIS A 240 -7.36 -3.11 -3.43
CA HIS A 240 -8.08 -3.68 -2.29
C HIS A 240 -8.74 -5.04 -2.59
N ALA A 241 -8.68 -5.50 -3.85
CA ALA A 241 -9.29 -6.74 -4.28
C ALA A 241 -8.88 -7.97 -3.46
N PRO A 242 -7.58 -8.16 -3.09
CA PRO A 242 -7.16 -9.34 -2.36
C PRO A 242 -7.76 -9.47 -0.95
N ASP A 243 -8.12 -8.37 -0.30
CA ASP A 243 -8.67 -8.34 1.06
C ASP A 243 -10.20 -8.23 1.09
N HIS A 244 -10.79 -7.61 0.07
CA HIS A 244 -12.21 -7.29 0.06
C HIS A 244 -13.01 -8.10 -0.98
N GLY A 245 -12.43 -9.14 -1.56
CA GLY A 245 -13.16 -10.08 -2.40
C GLY A 245 -13.69 -9.48 -3.70
N VAL A 246 -13.01 -8.48 -4.25
CA VAL A 246 -13.36 -7.94 -5.58
C VAL A 246 -13.04 -8.99 -6.63
N LYS A 247 -14.06 -9.33 -7.41
CA LYS A 247 -14.02 -10.31 -8.50
C LYS A 247 -13.76 -9.64 -9.85
N ARG A 248 -14.38 -8.49 -10.11
CA ARG A 248 -14.20 -7.73 -11.36
C ARG A 248 -14.20 -6.22 -11.11
N VAL A 249 -13.48 -5.48 -11.95
CA VAL A 249 -13.54 -4.02 -12.03
C VAL A 249 -13.59 -3.59 -13.50
N ARG A 250 -14.54 -2.75 -13.89
CA ARG A 250 -14.70 -2.21 -15.25
C ARG A 250 -14.62 -0.69 -15.26
N PHE A 251 -13.81 -0.15 -16.16
CA PHE A 251 -13.75 1.27 -16.47
C PHE A 251 -13.08 1.51 -17.82
N GLY A 252 -13.49 2.55 -18.56
CA GLY A 252 -12.80 2.98 -19.78
C GLY A 252 -12.67 1.91 -20.87
N GLY A 253 -13.64 0.99 -20.97
CA GLY A 253 -13.63 -0.12 -21.95
C GLY A 253 -12.69 -1.28 -21.58
N LEU A 254 -12.10 -1.27 -20.39
CA LEU A 254 -11.30 -2.37 -19.85
C LEU A 254 -12.01 -3.03 -18.65
N GLU A 255 -11.74 -4.32 -18.47
CA GLU A 255 -12.12 -5.12 -17.30
C GLU A 255 -10.89 -5.76 -16.68
N TRP A 256 -10.69 -5.58 -15.38
CA TRP A 256 -9.82 -6.41 -14.57
C TRP A 256 -10.62 -7.56 -13.97
N SER A 257 -10.06 -8.76 -13.98
CA SER A 257 -10.67 -9.96 -13.38
C SER A 257 -9.74 -10.61 -12.35
N ALA A 258 -10.31 -11.00 -11.21
CA ALA A 258 -9.61 -11.75 -10.16
C ALA A 258 -9.10 -13.12 -10.63
N ASP A 259 -9.72 -13.71 -11.66
CA ASP A 259 -9.37 -15.05 -12.17
C ASP A 259 -7.94 -15.12 -12.73
N ASN A 260 -7.51 -14.04 -13.39
CA ASN A 260 -6.20 -13.96 -14.03
C ASN A 260 -5.36 -12.76 -13.54
N GLY A 261 -5.96 -11.87 -12.75
CA GLY A 261 -5.34 -10.68 -12.18
C GLY A 261 -4.94 -9.62 -13.21
N ARG A 262 -5.59 -9.58 -14.38
CA ARG A 262 -5.18 -8.72 -15.52
C ARG A 262 -6.35 -7.92 -16.09
N TRP A 263 -6.01 -6.79 -16.71
CA TRP A 263 -6.92 -6.00 -17.53
C TRP A 263 -7.05 -6.58 -18.94
N ALA A 264 -8.28 -6.62 -19.48
CA ALA A 264 -8.59 -6.99 -20.85
C ALA A 264 -9.64 -6.03 -21.44
N LYS A 265 -9.66 -5.89 -22.78
CA LYS A 265 -10.70 -5.11 -23.47
C LYS A 265 -12.05 -5.81 -23.37
N VAL A 266 -13.10 -5.06 -23.07
CA VAL A 266 -14.48 -5.56 -23.08
C VAL A 266 -15.00 -5.53 -24.51
N SER A 267 -15.46 -6.67 -25.02
CA SER A 267 -15.94 -6.80 -26.41
C SER A 267 -17.37 -6.31 -26.64
N ASP A 268 -18.19 -6.21 -25.58
CA ASP A 268 -19.65 -6.22 -25.70
C ASP A 268 -20.35 -4.95 -25.17
N GLY A 269 -19.66 -3.81 -24.99
CA GLY A 269 -20.29 -2.64 -24.35
C GLY A 269 -19.69 -1.27 -24.68
N ARG A 270 -20.53 -0.24 -24.59
CA ARG A 270 -20.10 1.17 -24.61
C ARG A 270 -19.15 1.43 -23.43
N PRO A 271 -18.08 2.22 -23.60
CA PRO A 271 -17.19 2.61 -22.50
C PRO A 271 -17.99 3.18 -21.32
N THR A 272 -17.74 2.69 -20.10
CA THR A 272 -18.31 3.24 -18.87
C THR A 272 -17.44 4.41 -18.40
N GLU A 273 -17.39 5.50 -19.17
CA GLU A 273 -16.52 6.64 -18.83
C GLU A 273 -17.07 7.48 -17.67
N ALA A 274 -18.37 7.41 -17.38
CA ALA A 274 -19.02 8.17 -16.31
C ALA A 274 -19.04 7.44 -14.94
N ARG A 275 -18.67 6.16 -14.89
CA ARG A 275 -18.71 5.37 -13.65
C ARG A 275 -17.77 4.16 -13.69
N VAL A 276 -17.14 3.87 -12.55
CA VAL A 276 -16.43 2.61 -12.31
C VAL A 276 -17.42 1.60 -11.76
N LEU A 277 -17.39 0.38 -12.31
CA LEU A 277 -18.20 -0.73 -11.83
C LEU A 277 -17.28 -1.77 -11.23
N ALA A 278 -17.55 -2.20 -10.00
CA ALA A 278 -16.89 -3.34 -9.39
C ALA A 278 -17.92 -4.39 -8.97
N GLU A 279 -17.53 -5.65 -9.02
CA GLU A 279 -18.32 -6.79 -8.55
C GLU A 279 -17.46 -7.58 -7.57
N VAL A 280 -18.03 -7.98 -6.44
CA VAL A 280 -17.42 -8.86 -5.44
C VAL A 280 -17.86 -10.31 -5.63
N PHE A 281 -17.10 -11.24 -5.07
CA PHE A 281 -17.54 -12.64 -5.05
C PHE A 281 -18.85 -12.79 -4.28
N ALA A 282 -19.83 -13.48 -4.87
CA ALA A 282 -21.07 -13.82 -4.17
C ALA A 282 -20.81 -14.77 -2.98
N ASP A 283 -21.78 -14.84 -2.08
CA ASP A 283 -21.82 -15.86 -1.05
C ASP A 283 -21.87 -17.26 -1.68
N ASN A 284 -21.27 -18.25 -1.03
CA ASN A 284 -21.39 -19.62 -1.48
C ASN A 284 -22.86 -20.04 -1.30
N ALA A 285 -23.51 -20.44 -2.39
CA ALA A 285 -24.84 -21.07 -2.35
C ALA A 285 -24.80 -22.43 -1.63
#